data_AF-A0AAN8JGD3-F1
#
_entry.id   AF-A0AAN8JGD3-F1
#
_cell.length_a   1.000
_cell.length_b   1.000
_cell.length_c   1.000
_cell.angle_alpha   90.00
_cell.angle_beta   90.00
_cell.angle_gamma   90.00
#
_symmetry.space_group_name_H-M   'P 1'
#
loop_
_entity.id
_entity.type
_entity.pdbx_description
1 polymer ?
#
loop_
_entity_poly.entity_id
_entity_poly.type
_entity_poly.pdbx_seq_one_letter_code
_entity_poly.pdbx_strand_id
1 'polypeptide(L)'
;MVCLTTDNGANITQAVSLHNYIRLQCFGHILNMAINNALKDQRIDKAVASFKEVVSAFSYSWRKKRELLKIQQKLHMPENCLISNCDTRWGSLQSMIGRYLEQEKAITQVLSSDRKSLSLIPKWQTVCVMVSINKALADFTDALSGEDLP
;
A
#
# COMPACT_ATOMS: atom_id res chain seq x y z
N MET A 1 -2.41 -24.54 29.28
CA MET A 1 -2.73 -24.83 27.87
C MET A 1 -1.98 -23.83 27.00
N VAL A 2 -1.13 -24.29 26.09
CA VAL A 2 -0.32 -23.41 25.22
C VAL A 2 -0.95 -23.43 23.82
N CYS A 3 -1.25 -22.26 23.28
CA CYS A 3 -1.78 -22.09 21.92
C CYS A 3 -0.75 -21.34 21.08
N LEU A 4 -0.48 -21.85 19.87
CA LEU A 4 0.47 -21.25 18.94
C LEU A 4 -0.30 -20.49 17.86
N THR A 5 0.00 -19.21 17.69
CA THR A 5 -0.51 -18.41 16.57
C THR A 5 0.50 -18.47 15.42
N THR A 6 0.08 -18.90 14.22
CA THR A 6 0.98 -19.09 13.08
C THR A 6 0.49 -18.40 11.82
N ASP A 7 1.41 -18.05 10.92
CA ASP A 7 1.17 -17.37 9.64
C ASP A 7 0.68 -18.31 8.52
N ASN A 8 0.17 -19.49 8.86
CA ASN A 8 -0.24 -20.56 7.93
C ASN A 8 0.86 -21.08 6.99
N GLY A 9 2.14 -20.83 7.24
CA GLY A 9 3.22 -21.50 6.50
C GLY A 9 3.06 -23.02 6.55
N ALA A 10 3.27 -23.71 5.42
CA ALA A 10 3.07 -25.16 5.33
C ALA A 10 3.94 -25.91 6.36
N ASN A 11 5.20 -25.50 6.50
CA ASN A 11 6.16 -26.12 7.43
C ASN A 11 5.73 -25.97 8.90
N ILE A 12 5.30 -24.78 9.31
CA ILE A 12 4.88 -24.54 10.70
C ILE A 12 3.55 -25.25 11.00
N THR A 13 2.64 -25.31 10.03
CA THR A 13 1.37 -26.03 10.16
C THR A 13 1.62 -27.53 10.37
N GLN A 14 2.56 -28.11 9.62
CA GLN A 14 2.95 -29.51 9.78
C GLN A 14 3.64 -29.76 11.12
N ALA A 15 4.58 -28.91 11.54
CA ALA A 15 5.27 -29.05 12.81
C ALA A 15 4.30 -29.01 14.01
N VAL A 16 3.35 -28.07 14.01
CA VAL A 16 2.32 -27.95 15.05
C VAL A 16 1.43 -29.18 15.11
N SER A 17 1.08 -29.75 13.94
CA SER A 17 0.32 -31.00 13.85
C SER A 17 1.09 -32.21 14.39
N LEU A 18 2.39 -32.31 14.11
CA LEU A 18 3.23 -33.41 14.58
C LEU A 18 3.40 -33.41 16.11
N HIS A 19 3.36 -32.24 16.74
CA HIS A 19 3.54 -32.07 18.18
C HIS A 19 2.21 -31.94 18.96
N ASN A 20 1.05 -32.13 18.33
CA ASN A 20 -0.28 -32.04 18.95
C ASN A 20 -0.54 -30.73 19.72
N TYR A 21 0.03 -29.61 19.26
CA TYR A 21 -0.26 -28.29 19.83
C TYR A 21 -1.55 -27.70 19.27
N ILE A 22 -2.28 -26.93 20.08
CA ILE A 22 -3.45 -26.17 19.62
C ILE A 22 -2.97 -24.99 18.76
N ARG A 23 -3.46 -24.93 17.52
CA ARG A 23 -3.10 -23.90 16.55
C ARG A 23 -4.21 -22.88 16.37
N LEU A 24 -3.85 -21.60 16.43
CA LEU A 24 -4.66 -20.49 15.96
C LEU A 24 -4.02 -19.89 14.71
N GLN A 25 -4.84 -19.53 13.72
CA GLN A 25 -4.34 -18.82 12.54
C GLN A 25 -4.10 -17.35 12.91
N CYS A 26 -3.00 -16.78 12.41
CA CYS A 26 -2.72 -15.37 12.59
C CYS A 26 -3.82 -14.52 11.94
N PHE A 27 -4.56 -13.76 12.74
CA PHE A 27 -5.65 -12.91 12.30
C PHE A 27 -5.21 -11.96 11.17
N GLY A 28 -4.04 -11.31 11.33
CA GLY A 28 -3.50 -10.40 10.33
C GLY A 28 -3.19 -11.08 8.99
N HIS A 29 -2.74 -12.34 9.01
CA HIS A 29 -2.50 -13.12 7.80
C HIS A 29 -3.81 -13.49 7.08
N ILE A 30 -4.81 -13.92 7.85
CA ILE A 30 -6.15 -14.24 7.32
C ILE A 30 -6.80 -13.00 6.70
N LEU A 31 -6.70 -11.86 7.38
CA LEU A 31 -7.21 -10.60 6.87
C LEU A 31 -6.50 -10.19 5.57
N ASN A 32 -5.17 -10.30 5.52
CA ASN A 32 -4.41 -10.01 4.29
C ASN A 32 -4.85 -10.90 3.12
N MET A 33 -5.05 -12.19 3.36
CA MET A 33 -5.61 -13.09 2.34
C MET A 33 -7.01 -12.69 1.90
N ALA A 34 -7.90 -12.36 2.84
CA ALA A 34 -9.28 -11.98 2.53
C ALA A 34 -9.33 -10.70 1.68
N ILE A 35 -8.56 -9.68 2.05
CA ILE A 35 -8.46 -8.42 1.30
C ILE A 35 -7.87 -8.66 -0.09
N ASN A 36 -6.75 -9.40 -0.19
CA ASN A 36 -6.14 -9.70 -1.49
C ASN A 36 -7.09 -10.49 -2.41
N ASN A 37 -7.89 -11.40 -1.86
CA ASN A 37 -8.91 -12.12 -2.62
C ASN A 37 -10.06 -11.19 -3.05
N ALA A 38 -10.52 -10.29 -2.18
CA ALA A 38 -11.58 -9.32 -2.49
C ALA A 38 -11.15 -8.31 -3.57
N LEU A 39 -9.87 -7.96 -3.61
CA LEU A 39 -9.29 -7.03 -4.59
C LEU A 39 -8.88 -7.68 -5.91
N LYS A 40 -9.15 -8.98 -6.09
CA LYS A 40 -8.77 -9.75 -7.27
C LYS A 40 -9.64 -9.40 -8.49
N ASP A 41 -9.38 -8.25 -9.08
CA ASP A 41 -9.98 -7.76 -10.33
C ASP A 41 -8.89 -7.13 -11.21
N GLN A 42 -8.90 -7.45 -12.51
CA GLN A 42 -7.86 -7.00 -13.44
C GLN A 42 -7.73 -5.46 -13.50
N ARG A 43 -8.82 -4.71 -13.30
CA ARG A 43 -8.81 -3.24 -13.28
C ARG A 43 -8.13 -2.72 -12.02
N ILE A 44 -8.36 -3.39 -10.89
CA ILE A 44 -7.68 -3.08 -9.62
C ILE A 44 -6.19 -3.36 -9.77
N ASP A 45 -5.81 -4.53 -10.26
CA ASP A 45 -4.40 -4.91 -10.46
C ASP A 45 -3.65 -3.89 -11.34
N LYS A 46 -4.25 -3.50 -12.47
CA LYS A 46 -3.68 -2.48 -13.36
C LYS A 46 -3.54 -1.12 -12.68
N ALA A 47 -4.52 -0.74 -11.88
CA ALA A 47 -4.47 0.51 -11.14
C ALA A 47 -3.36 0.46 -10.07
N VAL A 48 -3.26 -0.64 -9.32
CA VAL A 48 -2.22 -0.82 -8.27
C VAL A 48 -0.84 -0.79 -8.91
N ALA A 49 -0.65 -1.47 -10.04
CA ALA A 49 0.59 -1.45 -10.79
C ALA A 49 0.98 -0.02 -11.21
N SER A 50 0.03 0.76 -11.72
CA SER A 50 0.27 2.16 -12.10
C SER A 50 0.73 3.02 -10.91
N PHE A 51 0.13 2.86 -9.73
CA PHE A 51 0.58 3.58 -8.53
C PHE A 51 1.97 3.09 -8.06
N LYS A 52 2.22 1.77 -8.08
CA LYS A 52 3.54 1.19 -7.78
C LYS A 52 4.64 1.72 -8.71
N GLU A 53 4.34 1.89 -10.00
CA GLU A 53 5.28 2.47 -10.98
C GLU A 53 5.62 3.92 -10.63
N VAL A 54 4.63 4.75 -10.29
CA VAL A 54 4.87 6.12 -9.83
C VAL A 54 5.75 6.11 -8.59
N VAL A 55 5.36 5.37 -7.54
CA VAL A 55 6.13 5.31 -6.29
C VAL A 55 7.56 4.86 -6.55
N SER A 56 7.75 3.84 -7.39
CA SER A 56 9.08 3.36 -7.78
C SER A 56 9.91 4.44 -8.48
N ALA A 57 9.30 5.18 -9.41
CA ALA A 57 9.98 6.24 -10.15
C ALA A 57 10.55 7.34 -9.23
N PHE A 58 9.84 7.66 -8.14
CA PHE A 58 10.36 8.58 -7.12
C PHE A 58 11.36 7.89 -6.18
N SER A 59 11.08 6.66 -5.74
CA SER A 59 11.94 5.90 -4.83
C SER A 59 13.37 5.71 -5.34
N TYR A 60 13.53 5.47 -6.65
CA TYR A 60 14.84 5.23 -7.29
C TYR A 60 15.51 6.48 -7.86
N SER A 61 14.87 7.66 -7.82
CA SER A 61 15.44 8.88 -8.39
C SER A 61 15.61 9.97 -7.34
N TRP A 62 16.85 10.17 -6.89
CA TRP A 62 17.20 11.26 -5.97
C TRP A 62 16.74 12.63 -6.50
N ARG A 63 16.83 12.84 -7.82
CA ARG A 63 16.41 14.07 -8.48
C ARG A 63 14.90 14.28 -8.34
N LYS A 64 14.09 13.24 -8.62
CA LYS A 64 12.63 13.34 -8.46
C LYS A 64 12.21 13.55 -7.01
N LYS A 65 12.88 12.92 -6.03
CA LYS A 65 12.63 13.19 -4.60
C LYS A 65 12.92 14.66 -4.24
N ARG A 66 14.04 15.20 -4.71
CA ARG A 66 14.40 16.60 -4.47
C ARG A 66 13.40 17.57 -5.10
N GLU A 67 12.95 17.30 -6.32
CA GLU A 67 11.94 18.15 -6.97
C GLU A 67 10.57 18.01 -6.30
N LEU A 68 10.20 16.82 -5.82
CA LEU A 68 8.98 16.62 -5.02
C LEU A 68 8.99 17.50 -3.79
N LEU A 69 10.09 17.49 -3.01
CA LEU A 69 10.24 18.33 -1.82
C LEU A 69 10.11 19.83 -2.14
N LYS A 70 10.77 20.30 -3.20
CA LYS A 70 10.66 21.71 -3.62
C LYS A 70 9.23 22.09 -3.98
N ILE A 71 8.50 21.21 -4.65
CA ILE A 71 7.11 21.47 -5.03
C ILE A 71 6.20 21.42 -3.80
N GLN A 72 6.40 20.47 -2.88
CA GLN A 72 5.69 20.39 -1.61
C GLN A 72 5.84 21.71 -0.82
N GLN A 73 7.07 22.22 -0.70
CA GLN A 73 7.35 23.50 -0.04
C GLN A 73 6.64 24.68 -0.72
N LYS A 74 6.70 24.77 -2.04
CA LYS A 74 6.02 25.83 -2.81
C LYS A 74 4.50 25.79 -2.65
N LEU A 75 3.92 24.60 -2.57
CA LEU A 75 2.49 24.38 -2.42
C LEU A 75 2.04 24.38 -0.96
N HIS A 76 2.96 24.57 0.00
CA HIS A 76 2.70 24.46 1.44
C HIS A 76 2.03 23.12 1.82
N MET A 77 2.43 22.05 1.14
CA MET A 77 1.96 20.69 1.40
C MET A 77 2.89 19.97 2.38
N PRO A 78 2.41 18.93 3.08
CA PRO A 78 3.28 18.08 3.91
C PRO A 78 4.45 17.51 3.10
N GLU A 79 5.66 17.57 3.66
CA GLU A 79 6.91 17.12 3.02
C GLU A 79 7.10 15.59 3.10
N ASN A 80 6.03 14.84 2.85
CA ASN A 80 6.02 13.39 3.03
C ASN A 80 6.58 12.67 1.81
N CYS A 81 7.38 11.63 2.06
CA CYS A 81 7.80 10.68 1.03
C CYS A 81 6.65 9.77 0.61
N LEU A 82 6.71 9.28 -0.64
CA LEU A 82 5.78 8.24 -1.10
C LEU A 82 6.05 6.91 -0.38
N ILE A 83 4.98 6.17 -0.11
CA ILE A 83 5.02 4.88 0.60
C ILE A 83 4.89 3.75 -0.41
N SER A 84 5.76 2.75 -0.34
CA SER A 84 5.65 1.54 -1.17
C SER A 84 4.67 0.54 -0.56
N ASN A 85 3.88 -0.12 -1.40
CA ASN A 85 3.06 -1.25 -0.98
C ASN A 85 3.90 -2.48 -0.63
N CYS A 86 3.49 -3.23 0.39
CA CYS A 86 4.01 -4.53 0.78
C CYS A 86 2.88 -5.57 0.64
N ASP A 87 2.96 -6.46 -0.35
CA ASP A 87 1.85 -7.35 -0.70
C ASP A 87 1.43 -8.34 0.42
N THR A 88 2.29 -8.51 1.44
CA THR A 88 2.03 -9.35 2.62
C THR A 88 1.44 -8.60 3.81
N ARG A 89 1.29 -7.27 3.75
CA ARG A 89 0.75 -6.44 4.83
C ARG A 89 -0.51 -5.71 4.38
N TRP A 90 -1.64 -6.10 4.95
CA TRP A 90 -2.97 -5.66 4.50
C TRP A 90 -3.15 -4.13 4.45
N GLY A 91 -2.56 -3.39 5.38
CA GLY A 91 -2.69 -1.93 5.45
C GLY A 91 -1.78 -1.14 4.50
N SER A 92 -0.73 -1.76 3.92
CA SER A 92 0.24 -1.00 3.14
C SER A 92 -0.30 -0.50 1.80
N LEU A 93 -1.29 -1.20 1.23
CA LEU A 93 -1.92 -0.76 -0.01
C LEU A 93 -2.71 0.52 0.25
N GLN A 94 -3.51 0.53 1.30
CA GLN A 94 -4.26 1.72 1.75
C GLN A 94 -3.29 2.87 2.07
N SER A 95 -2.19 2.61 2.78
CA SER A 95 -1.19 3.63 3.10
C SER A 95 -0.52 4.22 1.85
N MET A 96 -0.18 3.39 0.86
CA MET A 96 0.37 3.85 -0.43
C MET A 96 -0.64 4.74 -1.16
N ILE A 97 -1.91 4.32 -1.23
CA ILE A 97 -2.96 5.09 -1.90
C ILE A 97 -3.21 6.42 -1.18
N GLY A 98 -3.39 6.39 0.14
CA GLY A 98 -3.60 7.59 0.95
C GLY A 98 -2.47 8.60 0.78
N ARG A 99 -1.21 8.13 0.82
CA ARG A 99 -0.05 9.01 0.59
C ARG A 99 -0.01 9.57 -0.84
N TYR A 100 -0.34 8.75 -1.83
CA TYR A 100 -0.42 9.23 -3.21
C TYR A 100 -1.47 10.35 -3.35
N LEU A 101 -2.68 10.13 -2.81
CA LEU A 101 -3.78 11.10 -2.90
C LEU A 101 -3.45 12.39 -2.15
N GLU A 102 -2.80 12.32 -0.99
CA GLU A 102 -2.28 13.49 -0.28
C GLU A 102 -1.31 14.30 -1.15
N GLN A 103 -0.47 13.63 -1.94
CA GLN A 103 0.63 14.22 -2.70
C GLN A 103 0.34 14.40 -4.20
N GLU A 104 -0.88 14.12 -4.65
CA GLU A 104 -1.26 14.01 -6.07
C GLU A 104 -0.86 15.26 -6.88
N LYS A 105 -1.12 16.46 -6.32
CA LYS A 105 -0.79 17.73 -6.97
C LYS A 105 0.71 17.90 -7.16
N ALA A 106 1.50 17.59 -6.13
CA ALA A 106 2.95 17.72 -6.17
C ALA A 106 3.57 16.68 -7.13
N ILE A 107 3.11 15.43 -7.07
CA ILE A 107 3.52 14.35 -7.98
C ILE A 107 3.25 14.75 -9.44
N THR A 108 2.03 15.22 -9.73
CA THR A 108 1.63 15.60 -11.10
C THR A 108 2.49 16.73 -11.64
N GLN A 109 2.83 17.74 -10.83
CA GLN A 109 3.72 18.83 -11.26
C GLN A 109 5.15 18.35 -11.55
N VAL A 110 5.71 17.46 -10.71
CA VAL A 110 7.04 16.88 -10.96
C VAL A 110 7.02 16.08 -12.27
N LEU A 111 6.03 15.21 -12.45
CA LEU A 111 5.94 14.33 -13.62
C LEU A 111 5.63 15.11 -14.91
N SER A 112 4.89 16.21 -14.82
CA SER A 112 4.58 17.09 -15.96
C SER A 112 5.80 17.88 -16.46
N SER A 113 6.82 18.05 -15.61
CA SER A 113 8.02 18.81 -15.94
C SER A 113 9.03 18.01 -16.78
N ASP A 114 8.88 16.69 -16.88
CA ASP A 114 9.73 15.81 -17.70
C ASP A 114 8.89 15.01 -18.69
N ARG A 115 9.15 15.20 -19.99
CA ARG A 115 8.42 14.51 -21.07
C ARG A 115 8.48 13.00 -20.96
N LYS A 116 9.58 12.44 -20.43
CA LYS A 116 9.72 10.98 -20.25
C LYS A 116 8.86 10.45 -19.12
N SER A 117 8.44 11.30 -18.17
CA SER A 117 7.62 10.91 -17.04
C SER A 117 6.12 11.21 -17.20
N LEU A 118 5.71 11.82 -18.32
CA LEU A 118 4.29 12.07 -18.60
C LEU A 118 3.46 10.78 -18.66
N SER A 119 4.03 9.70 -19.15
CA SER A 119 3.37 8.38 -19.20
C SER A 119 3.12 7.77 -17.81
N LEU A 120 3.84 8.23 -16.79
CA LEU A 120 3.66 7.75 -15.42
C LEU A 120 2.48 8.42 -14.72
N ILE A 121 1.93 9.52 -15.27
CA ILE A 121 0.78 10.20 -14.67
C ILE A 121 -0.44 9.26 -14.79
N PRO A 122 -1.00 8.77 -13.67
CA PRO A 122 -2.16 7.90 -13.71
C PRO A 122 -3.35 8.62 -14.34
N LYS A 123 -4.12 7.89 -15.16
CA LYS A 123 -5.36 8.42 -15.73
C LYS A 123 -6.38 8.66 -14.63
N TRP A 124 -7.29 9.61 -14.85
CA TRP A 124 -8.37 9.91 -13.92
C TRP A 124 -9.18 8.67 -13.50
N GLN A 125 -9.48 7.76 -14.44
CA GLN A 125 -10.19 6.51 -14.12
C GLN A 125 -9.41 5.64 -13.13
N THR A 126 -8.09 5.57 -13.27
CA THR A 126 -7.20 4.85 -12.34
C THR A 126 -7.26 5.46 -10.95
N VAL A 127 -7.23 6.80 -10.87
CA VAL A 127 -7.34 7.52 -9.60
C VAL A 127 -8.71 7.26 -8.95
N CYS A 128 -9.81 7.28 -9.70
CA CYS A 128 -11.14 6.96 -9.17
C CYS A 128 -11.26 5.55 -8.59
N VAL A 129 -10.67 4.55 -9.26
CA VAL A 129 -10.61 3.18 -8.74
C VAL A 129 -9.85 3.17 -7.41
N MET A 130 -8.71 3.87 -7.34
CA MET A 130 -7.91 3.94 -6.11
C MET A 130 -8.60 4.65 -4.96
N VAL A 131 -9.32 5.74 -5.23
CA VAL A 131 -10.14 6.42 -4.21
C VAL A 131 -11.20 5.47 -3.65
N SER A 132 -11.83 4.68 -4.52
CA SER A 132 -12.86 3.70 -4.12
C SER A 132 -12.27 2.60 -3.23
N ILE A 133 -11.11 2.06 -3.59
CA ILE A 133 -10.38 1.07 -2.79
C ILE A 133 -9.95 1.66 -1.45
N ASN A 134 -9.38 2.87 -1.45
CA ASN A 134 -8.93 3.52 -0.23
C ASN A 134 -10.08 3.69 0.76
N LYS A 135 -11.26 4.10 0.27
CA LYS A 135 -12.46 4.23 1.08
C LYS A 135 -12.93 2.87 1.63
N ALA A 136 -12.93 1.82 0.80
CA ALA A 136 -13.34 0.49 1.24
C ALA A 136 -12.38 -0.14 2.27
N LEU A 137 -11.09 0.22 2.23
CA LEU A 137 -10.08 -0.29 3.15
C LEU A 137 -9.90 0.57 4.41
N ALA A 138 -10.25 1.86 4.37
CA ALA A 138 -10.06 2.79 5.48
C ALA A 138 -10.71 2.28 6.78
N ASP A 139 -11.96 1.81 6.70
CA ASP A 139 -12.71 1.34 7.88
C ASP A 139 -12.02 0.14 8.56
N PHE A 140 -11.41 -0.77 7.77
CA PHE A 140 -10.62 -1.88 8.30
C PHE A 140 -9.30 -1.38 8.89
N THR A 141 -8.67 -0.41 8.24
CA THR A 141 -7.43 0.20 8.74
C THR A 141 -7.64 0.85 10.08
N ASP A 142 -8.65 1.68 10.22
CA ASP A 142 -8.92 2.43 11.46
C ASP A 142 -9.32 1.47 12.59
N ALA A 143 -10.17 0.47 12.32
CA ALA A 143 -10.61 -0.50 13.31
C ALA A 143 -9.47 -1.39 13.85
N LEU A 144 -8.40 -1.60 13.07
CA LEU A 144 -7.32 -2.53 13.38
C LEU A 144 -5.97 -1.85 13.59
N SER A 145 -5.90 -0.52 13.48
CA SER A 145 -4.73 0.29 13.85
C SER A 145 -4.68 0.60 15.35
N GLY A 146 -5.48 -0.10 16.17
CA GLY A 146 -5.68 0.13 17.60
C GLY A 146 -4.47 -0.14 18.52
N GLU A 147 -3.25 -0.18 18.00
CA GLU A 147 -2.03 -0.15 18.81
C GLU A 147 -1.21 1.08 18.42
N ASP A 148 -1.13 2.05 19.33
CA ASP A 148 -0.02 3.00 19.35
C ASP A 148 1.26 2.18 19.49
N LEU A 149 1.94 1.95 18.36
CA LEU A 149 3.28 1.40 18.36
C LEU A 149 4.19 2.42 19.07
N PRO A 150 4.88 2.04 20.16
CA PRO A 150 5.74 2.95 20.92
C PRO A 150 6.91 3.50 20.09
#